data_AF-A0A3M8K7W6-F1
#
_entry.id   AF-A0A3M8K7W6-F1
#
_cell.length_a   1.000
_cell.length_b   1.000
_cell.length_c   1.000
_cell.angle_alpha   90.00
_cell.angle_beta   90.00
_cell.angle_gamma   90.00
#
_symmetry.space_group_name_H-M   'P 1'
#
loop_
_entity.id
_entity.type
_entity.pdbx_description
1 polymer ?
#
loop_
_entity_poly.entity_id
_entity_poly.type
_entity_poly.pdbx_seq_one_letter_code
_entity_poly.pdbx_strand_id
1 'polypeptide(L)'
;MDTAVDPMNSESSFPGSPQEFLASWSASRGNLRRFLEDRALPPIDEQSQRAAGEASAAAAVEETFGIELDAFSSGVDSVSGSIQAAGGIHISIPDPDIPQDIGAAAFFDVDNTLIQGSSMVVFALGLARKRYFRFSEVVPIAWKQLKFRFTGSENAGDVAIGRNQALEFIKGKDVADLVELCEEIVDSSMIEKAWPGTRELAQLHLAAGHQVWLVSATPVQLAQILARRFGFTGALGTVAEVEDGKFTGRLVGDILHGPGKKHAVAALAAIEQLDLARCTAYSDSINDIPMLSMVGTAVAINPDKKLSQEAARRGWQVRDYRSLRRAVRAFGLPALATAAFSLGSWRMFHRGQPEQPDQRPS
;
A
#
# COMPACT_ATOMS: atom_id res chain seq x y z
N MET A 1 63.74 -3.08 16.07
CA MET A 1 62.67 -2.10 16.33
C MET A 1 61.82 -2.11 15.07
N ASP A 2 61.10 -3.20 14.79
CA ASP A 2 59.87 -3.66 15.44
C ASP A 2 58.81 -2.55 15.51
N THR A 3 57.96 -2.51 14.48
CA THR A 3 56.52 -2.27 14.60
C THR A 3 55.83 -2.99 13.42
N ALA A 4 55.34 -4.20 13.70
CA ALA A 4 54.39 -4.89 12.84
C ALA A 4 53.09 -4.07 12.79
N VAL A 5 52.59 -3.80 11.59
CA VAL A 5 51.21 -3.33 11.39
C VAL A 5 50.34 -4.58 11.37
N ASP A 6 49.53 -4.74 12.40
CA ASP A 6 48.51 -5.76 12.53
C ASP A 6 47.29 -5.36 11.67
N PRO A 7 46.88 -6.13 10.65
CA PRO A 7 45.69 -5.83 9.87
C PRO A 7 44.56 -6.79 10.23
N MET A 8 44.20 -6.93 11.50
CA MET A 8 42.97 -7.62 11.90
C MET A 8 42.23 -6.87 13.00
N ASN A 9 41.45 -5.87 12.59
CA ASN A 9 40.27 -5.45 13.34
C ASN A 9 39.29 -4.73 12.40
N SER A 10 38.66 -5.49 11.50
CA SER A 10 37.35 -5.10 10.97
C SER A 10 36.32 -5.83 11.83
N GLU A 11 35.68 -5.10 12.73
CA GLU A 11 34.61 -5.59 13.58
C GLU A 11 33.58 -6.38 12.75
N SER A 12 33.52 -7.69 12.94
CA SER A 12 32.37 -8.51 12.57
C SER A 12 31.24 -8.21 13.55
N SER A 13 30.69 -7.00 13.50
CA SER A 13 29.61 -6.61 14.42
C SER A 13 28.29 -7.20 13.89
N PHE A 14 27.78 -8.17 14.64
CA PHE A 14 26.37 -8.52 14.59
C PHE A 14 25.53 -7.23 14.74
N PRO A 15 24.44 -7.05 13.98
CA PRO A 15 23.64 -5.82 14.03
C PRO A 15 23.20 -5.50 15.47
N GLY A 16 23.36 -4.24 15.88
CA GLY A 16 23.20 -3.78 17.26
C GLY A 16 21.74 -3.50 17.66
N SER A 17 20.82 -3.54 16.70
CA SER A 17 19.38 -3.38 16.92
C SER A 17 18.55 -4.38 16.10
N PRO A 18 17.30 -4.68 16.51
CA PRO A 18 16.36 -5.48 15.73
C PRO A 18 16.14 -4.94 14.30
N GLN A 19 16.12 -3.61 14.13
CA GLN A 19 15.92 -2.95 12.84
C GLN A 19 17.12 -3.16 11.90
N GLU A 20 18.34 -3.04 12.42
CA GLU A 20 19.57 -3.31 11.65
C GLU A 20 19.69 -4.78 11.25
N PHE A 21 19.24 -5.70 12.11
CA PHE A 21 19.18 -7.12 11.80
C PHE A 21 18.22 -7.39 10.64
N LEU A 22 17.01 -6.85 10.71
CA LEU A 22 16.01 -7.05 9.66
C LEU A 22 16.44 -6.42 8.34
N ALA A 23 16.99 -5.20 8.34
CA ALA A 23 17.48 -4.56 7.12
C ALA A 23 18.58 -5.39 6.43
N SER A 24 19.53 -5.91 7.22
CA SER A 24 20.64 -6.72 6.68
C SER A 24 20.20 -8.12 6.24
N TRP A 25 19.24 -8.74 6.93
CA TRP A 25 18.63 -10.01 6.52
C TRP A 25 17.73 -9.86 5.28
N SER A 26 16.94 -8.79 5.19
CA SER A 26 16.15 -8.46 4.00
C SER A 26 17.03 -8.22 2.78
N ALA A 27 18.20 -7.60 2.95
CA ALA A 27 19.18 -7.43 1.87
C ALA A 27 19.71 -8.78 1.31
N SER A 28 19.74 -9.84 2.12
CA SER A 28 20.04 -11.21 1.65
C SER A 28 18.84 -11.93 1.04
N ARG A 29 17.71 -11.24 0.87
CA ARG A 29 16.40 -11.78 0.43
C ARG A 29 15.88 -12.89 1.32
N GLY A 30 16.09 -12.76 2.63
CA GLY A 30 15.66 -13.76 3.61
C GLY A 30 16.56 -15.00 3.68
N ASN A 31 17.67 -15.03 2.94
CA ASN A 31 18.61 -16.16 2.95
C ASN A 31 19.54 -16.06 4.17
N LEU A 32 19.17 -16.78 5.25
CA LEU A 32 19.91 -16.78 6.52
C LEU A 32 21.32 -17.35 6.38
N ARG A 33 21.52 -18.34 5.51
CA ARG A 33 22.84 -18.93 5.25
C ARG A 33 23.81 -17.88 4.70
N ARG A 34 23.38 -17.15 3.67
CA ARG A 34 24.18 -16.09 3.05
C ARG A 34 24.45 -14.96 4.05
N PHE A 35 23.45 -14.59 4.85
CA PHE A 35 23.60 -13.58 5.89
C PHE A 35 24.68 -13.96 6.94
N LEU A 36 24.70 -15.22 7.39
CA LEU A 36 25.67 -15.71 8.37
C LEU A 36 27.07 -15.91 7.77
N GLU A 37 27.17 -16.44 6.54
CA GLU A 37 28.43 -16.57 5.79
C GLU A 37 29.11 -15.21 5.62
N ASP A 38 28.34 -14.14 5.43
CA ASP A 38 28.85 -12.77 5.26
C ASP A 38 29.17 -12.06 6.60
N ARG A 39 28.69 -12.54 7.77
CA ARG A 39 28.76 -11.81 9.06
C ARG A 39 29.46 -12.53 10.23
N ALA A 40 29.58 -13.87 10.28
CA ALA A 40 30.33 -14.57 11.35
C ALA A 40 30.62 -16.07 11.09
N LEU A 41 31.83 -16.54 11.44
CA LEU A 41 32.25 -17.96 11.60
C LEU A 41 32.85 -18.16 13.01
N PRO A 42 32.77 -19.32 13.71
CA PRO A 42 32.89 -20.73 13.25
C PRO A 42 31.63 -21.59 13.52
N PRO A 43 31.58 -22.87 13.08
CA PRO A 43 30.33 -23.61 12.94
C PRO A 43 29.86 -24.15 14.30
N ILE A 44 28.86 -23.49 14.86
CA ILE A 44 27.83 -24.19 15.63
C ILE A 44 27.09 -25.07 14.61
N ASP A 45 26.58 -26.24 15.01
CA ASP A 45 25.87 -27.12 14.07
C ASP A 45 24.85 -26.30 13.25
N GLU A 46 24.80 -26.55 11.94
CA GLU A 46 24.02 -25.72 11.01
C GLU A 46 22.55 -25.59 11.43
N GLN A 47 22.00 -26.60 12.11
CA GLN A 47 20.62 -26.61 12.57
C GLN A 47 20.45 -25.72 13.80
N SER A 48 21.35 -25.77 14.78
CA SER A 48 21.33 -24.90 15.96
C SER A 48 21.59 -23.44 15.60
N GLN A 49 22.49 -23.16 14.66
CA GLN A 49 22.76 -21.78 14.21
C GLN A 49 21.58 -21.21 13.41
N ARG A 50 20.95 -22.01 12.54
CA ARG A 50 19.72 -21.62 11.83
C ARG A 50 18.57 -21.38 12.81
N ALA A 51 18.35 -22.30 13.76
CA ALA A 51 17.31 -22.15 14.77
C ALA A 51 17.49 -20.90 15.64
N ALA A 52 18.73 -20.61 16.06
CA ALA A 52 19.03 -19.39 16.82
C ALA A 52 18.81 -18.12 15.99
N GLY A 53 19.20 -18.14 14.71
CA GLY A 53 18.96 -17.02 13.79
C GLY A 53 17.48 -16.79 13.50
N GLU A 54 16.72 -17.86 13.25
CA GLU A 54 15.26 -17.80 13.05
C GLU A 54 14.54 -17.31 14.31
N ALA A 55 14.92 -17.78 15.50
CA ALA A 55 14.36 -17.30 16.76
C ALA A 55 14.65 -15.81 17.00
N SER A 56 15.86 -15.36 16.67
CA SER A 56 16.24 -13.94 16.77
C SER A 56 15.46 -13.08 15.78
N ALA A 57 15.29 -13.57 14.54
CA ALA A 57 14.48 -12.90 13.52
C ALA A 57 13.01 -12.82 13.94
N ALA A 58 12.45 -13.91 14.47
CA ALA A 58 11.07 -13.95 14.94
C ALA A 58 10.83 -12.94 16.07
N ALA A 59 11.70 -12.92 17.08
CA ALA A 59 11.62 -11.96 18.17
C ALA A 59 11.70 -10.51 17.67
N ALA A 60 12.63 -10.21 16.75
CA ALA A 60 12.78 -8.89 16.17
C ALA A 60 11.53 -8.44 15.38
N VAL A 61 10.95 -9.33 14.57
CA VAL A 61 9.73 -9.05 13.80
C VAL A 61 8.53 -8.83 14.72
N GLU A 62 8.36 -9.68 15.73
CA GLU A 62 7.26 -9.58 16.70
C GLU A 62 7.38 -8.26 17.49
N GLU A 63 8.57 -7.94 17.99
CA GLU A 63 8.82 -6.70 18.73
C GLU A 63 8.58 -5.44 17.87
N THR A 64 9.04 -5.46 16.62
CA THR A 64 9.01 -4.26 15.75
C THR A 64 7.63 -4.05 15.11
N PHE A 65 6.97 -5.13 14.66
CA PHE A 65 5.78 -5.04 13.81
C PHE A 65 4.54 -5.75 14.42
N GLY A 66 4.72 -6.50 15.50
CA GLY A 66 3.65 -7.30 16.11
C GLY A 66 3.06 -8.30 15.12
N ILE A 67 3.91 -8.98 14.36
CA ILE A 67 3.53 -10.08 13.45
C ILE A 67 4.50 -11.25 13.62
N GLU A 68 4.04 -12.42 13.23
CA GLU A 68 4.85 -13.63 13.19
C GLU A 68 5.87 -13.59 12.04
N LEU A 69 6.94 -14.37 12.15
CA LEU A 69 8.01 -14.43 11.14
C LEU A 69 7.51 -14.94 9.78
N ASP A 70 6.57 -15.90 9.77
CA ASP A 70 5.97 -16.44 8.55
C ASP A 70 5.13 -15.39 7.81
N ALA A 71 4.36 -14.61 8.56
CA ALA A 71 3.61 -13.46 8.07
C ALA A 71 4.55 -12.41 7.47
N PHE A 72 5.65 -12.08 8.15
CA PHE A 72 6.67 -11.17 7.62
C PHE A 72 7.31 -11.72 6.34
N SER A 73 7.65 -13.01 6.29
CA SER A 73 8.18 -13.66 5.10
C SER A 73 7.23 -13.56 3.90
N SER A 74 5.93 -13.77 4.11
CA SER A 74 4.90 -13.56 3.07
C SER A 74 4.83 -12.09 2.60
N GLY A 75 5.07 -11.14 3.51
CA GLY A 75 5.28 -9.73 3.17
C GLY A 75 6.49 -9.50 2.28
N VAL A 76 7.62 -10.14 2.59
CA VAL A 76 8.86 -10.07 1.79
C VAL A 76 8.65 -10.63 0.39
N ASP A 77 7.91 -11.73 0.24
CA ASP A 77 7.57 -12.30 -1.07
C ASP A 77 6.72 -11.33 -1.89
N SER A 78 5.73 -10.69 -1.26
CA SER A 78 4.85 -9.70 -1.90
C SER A 78 5.63 -8.47 -2.38
N VAL A 79 6.54 -7.95 -1.55
CA VAL A 79 7.40 -6.81 -1.91
C VAL A 79 8.38 -7.21 -3.00
N SER A 80 9.05 -8.35 -2.87
CA SER A 80 10.03 -8.84 -3.85
C SER A 80 9.40 -9.09 -5.22
N GLY A 81 8.22 -9.71 -5.25
CA GLY A 81 7.46 -9.92 -6.49
C GLY A 81 7.03 -8.60 -7.12
N SER A 82 6.67 -7.61 -6.31
CA SER A 82 6.33 -6.27 -6.81
C SER A 82 7.57 -5.56 -7.40
N ILE A 83 8.70 -5.57 -6.69
CA ILE A 83 9.96 -5.00 -7.18
C ILE A 83 10.40 -5.66 -8.49
N GLN A 84 10.30 -6.99 -8.58
CA GLN A 84 10.64 -7.73 -9.80
C GLN A 84 9.75 -7.31 -10.98
N ALA A 85 8.44 -7.17 -10.75
CA ALA A 85 7.51 -6.71 -11.78
C ALA A 85 7.79 -5.27 -12.23
N ALA A 86 8.25 -4.39 -11.34
CA ALA A 86 8.61 -3.01 -11.66
C ALA A 86 9.98 -2.87 -12.35
N GLY A 87 10.86 -3.87 -12.21
CA GLY A 87 12.26 -3.78 -12.64
C GLY A 87 13.14 -2.96 -11.68
N GLY A 88 12.64 -2.61 -10.49
CA GLY A 88 13.31 -1.76 -9.52
C GLY A 88 12.45 -1.51 -8.29
N ILE A 89 13.07 -1.04 -7.21
CA ILE A 89 12.36 -0.73 -5.96
C ILE A 89 11.55 0.56 -6.10
N HIS A 90 12.18 1.62 -6.62
CA HIS A 90 11.53 2.88 -6.91
C HIS A 90 11.18 2.96 -8.40
N ILE A 91 9.94 3.34 -8.68
CA ILE A 91 9.38 3.52 -10.02
C ILE A 91 9.64 4.94 -10.53
N SER A 92 9.57 5.92 -9.64
CA SER A 92 9.88 7.33 -9.95
C SER A 92 11.17 7.77 -9.26
N ILE A 93 11.84 8.73 -9.89
CA ILE A 93 12.99 9.41 -9.30
C ILE A 93 12.45 10.64 -8.55
N PRO A 94 12.79 10.82 -7.25
CA PRO A 94 12.39 12.00 -6.50
C PRO A 94 12.92 13.29 -7.14
N ASP A 95 12.22 14.39 -6.90
CA ASP A 95 12.69 15.71 -7.29
C ASP A 95 14.00 16.04 -6.53
N PRO A 96 15.12 16.31 -7.23
CA PRO A 96 16.41 16.58 -6.59
C PRO A 96 16.42 17.87 -5.76
N ASP A 97 15.48 18.79 -6.00
CA ASP A 97 15.41 20.06 -5.27
C ASP A 97 14.66 19.95 -3.94
N ILE A 98 14.03 18.79 -3.67
CA ILE A 98 13.30 18.52 -2.44
C ILE A 98 14.19 17.68 -1.51
N PRO A 99 14.53 18.16 -0.30
CA PRO A 99 15.22 17.34 0.69
C PRO A 99 14.40 16.08 1.02
N GLN A 100 15.00 14.91 0.86
CA GLN A 100 14.32 13.63 1.07
C GLN A 100 14.33 13.23 2.54
N ASP A 101 13.17 12.87 3.07
CA ASP A 101 13.01 12.26 4.38
C ASP A 101 12.96 10.74 4.23
N ILE A 102 14.14 10.12 4.25
CA ILE A 102 14.32 8.69 3.97
C ILE A 102 13.56 7.78 4.94
N GLY A 103 13.17 8.27 6.12
CA GLY A 103 12.46 7.49 7.13
C GLY A 103 10.93 7.64 7.09
N ALA A 104 10.38 8.48 6.22
CA ALA A 104 8.93 8.76 6.18
C ALA A 104 8.30 8.32 4.86
N ALA A 105 7.12 7.72 4.96
CA ALA A 105 6.34 7.26 3.81
C ALA A 105 4.84 7.48 3.99
N ALA A 106 4.13 7.50 2.87
CA ALA A 106 2.68 7.49 2.82
C ALA A 106 2.17 6.30 2.00
N PHE A 107 1.36 5.46 2.64
CA PHE A 107 0.77 4.26 2.04
C PHE A 107 -0.68 4.51 1.66
N PHE A 108 -1.01 4.32 0.38
CA PHE A 108 -2.35 4.54 -0.15
C PHE A 108 -2.95 3.24 -0.66
N ASP A 109 -4.14 2.89 -0.18
CA ASP A 109 -4.98 1.96 -0.92
C ASP A 109 -5.44 2.57 -2.26
N VAL A 110 -5.83 1.71 -3.20
CA VAL A 110 -6.23 2.10 -4.55
C VAL A 110 -7.74 2.22 -4.68
N ASP A 111 -8.48 1.14 -4.46
CA ASP A 111 -9.92 1.07 -4.72
C ASP A 111 -10.70 1.96 -3.73
N ASN A 112 -11.60 2.80 -4.23
CA ASN A 112 -12.33 3.85 -3.48
C ASN A 112 -11.50 4.87 -2.68
N THR A 113 -10.19 4.66 -2.52
CA THR A 113 -9.23 5.51 -1.82
C THR A 113 -8.54 6.45 -2.80
N LEU A 114 -7.68 5.92 -3.68
CA LEU A 114 -7.04 6.68 -4.76
C LEU A 114 -8.00 6.91 -5.92
N ILE A 115 -8.68 5.85 -6.38
CA ILE A 115 -9.60 5.89 -7.52
C ILE A 115 -11.04 5.64 -7.09
N GLN A 116 -11.99 6.03 -7.93
CA GLN A 116 -13.41 5.81 -7.69
C GLN A 116 -13.85 4.42 -8.13
N GLY A 117 -14.43 3.66 -7.20
CA GLY A 117 -14.86 2.29 -7.45
C GLY A 117 -13.69 1.32 -7.45
N SER A 118 -13.92 0.13 -8.00
CA SER A 118 -12.92 -0.94 -8.03
C SER A 118 -12.09 -0.93 -9.32
N SER A 119 -10.77 -0.95 -9.18
CA SER A 119 -9.79 -1.12 -10.25
C SER A 119 -10.04 -2.40 -11.05
N MET A 120 -10.35 -3.51 -10.38
CA MET A 120 -10.66 -4.79 -11.04
C MET A 120 -11.89 -4.70 -11.94
N VAL A 121 -12.92 -3.96 -11.51
CA VAL A 121 -14.12 -3.75 -12.34
C VAL A 121 -13.79 -2.87 -13.55
N VAL A 122 -13.02 -1.79 -13.35
CA VAL A 122 -12.57 -0.92 -14.46
C VAL A 122 -11.72 -1.72 -15.45
N PHE A 123 -10.82 -2.57 -14.95
CA PHE A 123 -9.98 -3.44 -15.75
C PHE A 123 -10.79 -4.44 -16.57
N ALA A 124 -11.70 -5.19 -15.94
CA ALA A 124 -12.56 -6.15 -16.63
C ALA A 124 -13.40 -5.49 -17.73
N LEU A 125 -13.95 -4.30 -17.48
CA LEU A 125 -14.69 -3.54 -18.49
C LEU A 125 -13.79 -3.05 -19.62
N GLY A 126 -12.56 -2.64 -19.32
CA GLY A 126 -11.56 -2.24 -20.31
C GLY A 126 -11.21 -3.39 -21.26
N LEU A 127 -10.90 -4.56 -20.72
CA LEU A 127 -10.58 -5.76 -21.49
C LEU A 127 -11.75 -6.21 -22.38
N ALA A 128 -12.99 -6.15 -21.87
CA ALA A 128 -14.18 -6.44 -22.64
C ALA A 128 -14.38 -5.47 -23.81
N ARG A 129 -14.18 -4.15 -23.61
CA ARG A 129 -14.28 -3.14 -24.67
C ARG A 129 -13.23 -3.32 -25.76
N LYS A 130 -12.02 -3.73 -25.38
CA LYS A 130 -10.91 -3.99 -26.30
C LYS A 130 -11.04 -5.33 -27.04
N ARG A 131 -12.11 -6.10 -26.80
CA ARG A 131 -12.31 -7.46 -27.35
C ARG A 131 -11.10 -8.38 -27.12
N TYR A 132 -10.36 -8.12 -26.04
CA TYR A 132 -9.27 -8.99 -25.62
C TYR A 132 -9.77 -10.39 -25.26
N PHE A 133 -11.09 -10.50 -25.02
CA PHE A 133 -11.79 -11.75 -24.77
C PHE A 133 -12.74 -12.11 -25.91
N ARG A 134 -12.88 -13.41 -26.13
CA ARG A 134 -14.01 -13.93 -26.90
C ARG A 134 -15.26 -13.85 -26.02
N PHE A 135 -16.41 -13.54 -26.63
CA PHE A 135 -17.70 -13.50 -25.93
C PHE A 135 -17.98 -14.77 -25.11
N SER A 136 -17.54 -15.94 -25.58
CA SER A 136 -17.66 -17.23 -24.90
C SER A 136 -16.95 -17.30 -23.55
N GLU A 137 -15.91 -16.52 -23.33
CA GLU A 137 -15.09 -16.52 -22.10
C GLU A 137 -15.68 -15.57 -21.04
N VAL A 138 -16.43 -14.54 -21.46
CA VAL A 138 -17.00 -13.50 -20.58
C VAL A 138 -18.37 -13.89 -20.02
N VAL A 139 -19.16 -14.65 -20.78
CA VAL A 139 -20.55 -15.02 -20.43
C VAL A 139 -20.67 -15.75 -19.08
N PRO A 140 -19.84 -16.76 -18.75
CA PRO A 140 -19.95 -17.45 -17.46
C PRO A 140 -19.64 -16.56 -16.26
N ILE A 141 -18.69 -15.63 -16.43
CA ILE A 141 -18.25 -14.68 -15.40
C ILE A 141 -19.34 -13.62 -15.15
N ALA A 142 -19.90 -13.04 -16.22
CA ALA A 142 -20.98 -12.08 -16.14
C ALA A 142 -22.23 -12.66 -15.48
N TRP A 143 -22.55 -13.93 -15.76
CA TRP A 143 -23.69 -14.63 -15.17
C TRP A 143 -23.51 -14.86 -13.66
N LYS A 144 -22.31 -15.25 -13.22
CA LYS A 144 -21.98 -15.37 -11.79
C LYS A 144 -22.07 -14.02 -11.06
N GLN A 145 -21.58 -12.94 -11.66
CA GLN A 145 -21.64 -11.61 -11.06
C GLN A 145 -23.07 -11.07 -10.97
N LEU A 146 -23.89 -11.30 -12.00
CA LEU A 146 -25.30 -10.94 -11.98
C LEU A 146 -26.02 -11.68 -10.86
N LYS A 147 -25.80 -12.99 -10.75
CA LYS A 147 -26.33 -13.83 -9.66
C LYS A 147 -25.90 -13.32 -8.28
N PHE A 148 -24.62 -12.99 -8.10
CA PHE A 148 -24.09 -12.43 -6.86
C PHE A 148 -24.78 -11.11 -6.45
N ARG A 149 -25.03 -10.22 -7.43
CA ARG A 149 -25.76 -8.96 -7.22
C ARG A 149 -27.21 -9.18 -6.75
N PHE A 150 -27.77 -10.37 -6.97
CA PHE A 150 -29.08 -10.77 -6.48
C PHE A 150 -29.04 -11.54 -5.14
N THR A 151 -27.91 -12.17 -4.76
CA THR A 151 -27.83 -13.05 -3.57
C THR A 151 -27.02 -12.48 -2.40
N GLY A 152 -26.19 -11.46 -2.61
CA GLY A 152 -25.77 -10.51 -1.56
C GLY A 152 -24.93 -11.03 -0.37
N SER A 153 -24.09 -12.05 -0.53
CA SER A 153 -23.19 -12.51 0.55
C SER A 153 -21.76 -12.69 0.05
N GLU A 154 -20.79 -12.07 0.74
CA GLU A 154 -19.35 -12.36 0.62
C GLU A 154 -18.85 -13.06 1.89
N ASN A 155 -18.20 -14.21 1.71
CA ASN A 155 -17.33 -14.85 2.70
C ASN A 155 -15.89 -14.97 2.13
N ALA A 156 -14.89 -15.24 2.98
CA ALA A 156 -13.51 -15.48 2.55
C ALA A 156 -13.35 -16.57 1.46
N GLY A 157 -14.28 -17.52 1.41
CA GLY A 157 -14.36 -18.53 0.34
C GLY A 157 -14.66 -17.92 -1.04
N ASP A 158 -15.46 -16.86 -1.12
CA ASP A 158 -15.81 -16.20 -2.40
C ASP A 158 -14.62 -15.44 -2.99
N VAL A 159 -13.78 -14.85 -2.13
CA VAL A 159 -12.51 -14.21 -2.53
C VAL A 159 -11.54 -15.24 -3.10
N ALA A 160 -11.38 -16.38 -2.44
CA ALA A 160 -10.50 -17.46 -2.91
C ALA A 160 -10.98 -18.05 -4.25
N ILE A 161 -12.30 -18.24 -4.41
CA ILE A 161 -12.92 -18.73 -5.65
C ILE A 161 -12.76 -17.71 -6.79
N GLY A 162 -12.99 -16.42 -6.52
CA GLY A 162 -12.81 -15.33 -7.47
C GLY A 162 -11.36 -15.18 -7.90
N ARG A 163 -10.41 -15.26 -6.96
CA ARG A 163 -8.97 -15.28 -7.22
C ARG A 163 -8.61 -16.40 -8.20
N ASN A 164 -8.96 -17.65 -7.87
CA ASN A 164 -8.55 -18.80 -8.66
C ASN A 164 -9.11 -18.73 -10.09
N GLN A 165 -10.33 -18.21 -10.25
CA GLN A 165 -10.92 -17.97 -11.58
C GLN A 165 -10.16 -16.88 -12.35
N ALA A 166 -9.77 -15.77 -11.70
CA ALA A 166 -8.99 -14.71 -12.35
C ALA A 166 -7.59 -15.19 -12.76
N LEU A 167 -6.96 -16.06 -11.95
CA LEU A 167 -5.62 -16.60 -12.25
C LEU A 167 -5.63 -17.63 -13.37
N GLU A 168 -6.56 -18.59 -13.34
CA GLU A 168 -6.72 -19.56 -14.44
C GLU A 168 -7.04 -18.86 -15.75
N PHE A 169 -7.66 -17.69 -15.69
CA PHE A 169 -8.01 -16.92 -16.86
C PHE A 169 -6.82 -16.20 -17.54
N ILE A 170 -5.80 -15.80 -16.76
CA ILE A 170 -4.57 -15.21 -17.30
C ILE A 170 -3.48 -16.24 -17.62
N LYS A 171 -3.65 -17.48 -17.16
CA LYS A 171 -2.70 -18.57 -17.34
C LYS A 171 -2.31 -18.79 -18.81
N GLY A 172 -1.02 -18.87 -19.06
CA GLY A 172 -0.42 -19.07 -20.37
C GLY A 172 -0.41 -17.83 -21.28
N LYS A 173 -0.98 -16.70 -20.84
CA LYS A 173 -0.91 -15.44 -21.59
C LYS A 173 0.45 -14.76 -21.38
N ASP A 174 0.93 -14.11 -22.42
CA ASP A 174 2.15 -13.29 -22.38
C ASP A 174 1.96 -12.07 -21.48
N VAL A 175 2.94 -11.84 -20.61
CA VAL A 175 2.92 -10.73 -19.64
C VAL A 175 2.96 -9.39 -20.35
N ALA A 176 3.74 -9.27 -21.44
CA ALA A 176 3.89 -8.05 -22.21
C ALA A 176 2.54 -7.57 -22.78
N ASP A 177 1.76 -8.48 -23.38
CA ASP A 177 0.43 -8.16 -23.93
C ASP A 177 -0.53 -7.64 -22.86
N LEU A 178 -0.51 -8.26 -21.67
CA LEU A 178 -1.37 -7.83 -20.57
C LEU A 178 -0.93 -6.47 -20.03
N VAL A 179 0.37 -6.23 -19.91
CA VAL A 179 0.92 -4.93 -19.49
C VAL A 179 0.50 -3.83 -20.45
N GLU A 180 0.57 -4.06 -21.77
CA GLU A 180 0.12 -3.08 -22.76
C GLU A 180 -1.37 -2.71 -22.57
N LEU A 181 -2.23 -3.71 -22.36
CA LEU A 181 -3.64 -3.47 -22.05
C LEU A 181 -3.85 -2.74 -20.72
N CYS A 182 -3.05 -3.06 -19.70
CA CYS A 182 -3.08 -2.35 -18.44
C CYS A 182 -2.73 -0.87 -18.63
N GLU A 183 -1.69 -0.54 -19.40
CA GLU A 183 -1.29 0.83 -19.72
C GLU A 183 -2.44 1.59 -20.40
N GLU A 184 -3.04 1.01 -21.43
CA GLU A 184 -4.19 1.61 -22.12
C GLU A 184 -5.40 1.85 -21.21
N ILE A 185 -5.74 0.88 -20.36
CA ILE A 185 -6.90 0.97 -19.46
C ILE A 185 -6.66 2.00 -18.36
N VAL A 186 -5.44 2.07 -17.81
CA VAL A 186 -5.09 3.08 -16.82
C VAL A 186 -5.24 4.46 -17.42
N ASP A 187 -4.63 4.69 -18.59
CA ASP A 187 -4.62 5.99 -19.26
C ASP A 187 -6.02 6.45 -19.69
N SER A 188 -6.83 5.54 -20.22
CA SER A 188 -8.15 5.87 -20.76
C SER A 188 -9.29 5.88 -19.74
N SER A 189 -9.09 5.37 -18.52
CA SER A 189 -10.19 5.18 -17.57
C SER A 189 -9.84 5.36 -16.09
N MET A 190 -8.69 4.87 -15.62
CA MET A 190 -8.39 4.90 -14.19
C MET A 190 -7.90 6.27 -13.72
N ILE A 191 -7.09 6.97 -14.53
CA ILE A 191 -6.56 8.30 -14.18
C ILE A 191 -7.69 9.31 -13.95
N GLU A 192 -8.70 9.33 -14.84
CA GLU A 192 -9.87 10.22 -14.72
C GLU A 192 -10.74 9.92 -13.48
N LYS A 193 -10.65 8.68 -12.98
CA LYS A 193 -11.38 8.23 -11.79
C LYS A 193 -10.64 8.54 -10.50
N ALA A 194 -9.42 9.04 -10.53
CA ALA A 194 -8.71 9.39 -9.31
C ALA A 194 -9.46 10.48 -8.52
N TRP A 195 -9.48 10.37 -7.19
CA TRP A 195 -10.00 11.40 -6.32
C TRP A 195 -9.02 12.58 -6.27
N PRO A 196 -9.41 13.79 -6.70
CA PRO A 196 -8.49 14.93 -6.69
C PRO A 196 -7.90 15.21 -5.30
N GLY A 197 -8.72 15.11 -4.25
CA GLY A 197 -8.25 15.30 -2.87
C GLY A 197 -7.30 14.22 -2.38
N THR A 198 -7.42 12.96 -2.83
CA THR A 198 -6.44 11.91 -2.49
C THR A 198 -5.13 12.13 -3.24
N ARG A 199 -5.19 12.56 -4.51
CA ARG A 199 -3.99 12.93 -5.28
C ARG A 199 -3.25 14.10 -4.66
N GLU A 200 -3.98 15.11 -4.18
CA GLU A 200 -3.39 16.25 -3.48
C GLU A 200 -2.65 15.83 -2.20
N LEU A 201 -3.21 14.90 -1.41
CA LEU A 201 -2.54 14.35 -0.24
C LEU A 201 -1.21 13.65 -0.60
N ALA A 202 -1.22 12.85 -1.67
CA ALA A 202 0.00 12.22 -2.15
C ALA A 202 1.05 13.25 -2.62
N GLN A 203 0.62 14.31 -3.30
CA GLN A 203 1.51 15.40 -3.72
C GLN A 203 2.10 16.17 -2.52
N LEU A 204 1.32 16.39 -1.47
CA LEU A 204 1.83 17.01 -0.23
C LEU A 204 2.91 16.15 0.43
N HIS A 205 2.80 14.82 0.37
CA HIS A 205 3.84 13.92 0.86
C HIS A 205 5.11 13.98 0.01
N LEU A 206 4.98 13.94 -1.32
CA LEU A 206 6.14 14.10 -2.21
C LEU A 206 6.82 15.46 -2.00
N ALA A 207 6.04 16.54 -1.85
CA ALA A 207 6.53 17.88 -1.58
C ALA A 207 7.26 18.00 -0.22
N ALA A 208 6.94 17.14 0.72
CA ALA A 208 7.61 17.02 2.01
C ALA A 208 8.85 16.09 1.98
N GLY A 209 9.19 15.53 0.81
CA GLY A 209 10.29 14.58 0.65
C GLY A 209 9.99 13.18 1.18
N HIS A 210 8.71 12.85 1.44
CA HIS A 210 8.32 11.51 1.89
C HIS A 210 8.17 10.57 0.68
N GLN A 211 8.40 9.29 0.92
CA GLN A 211 8.06 8.27 -0.06
C GLN A 211 6.53 8.14 -0.21
N VAL A 212 6.03 7.81 -1.40
CA VAL A 212 4.60 7.54 -1.65
C VAL A 212 4.43 6.18 -2.31
N TRP A 213 3.69 5.30 -1.65
CA TRP A 213 3.49 3.92 -2.07
C TRP A 213 2.01 3.59 -2.22
N LEU A 214 1.67 2.90 -3.30
CA LEU A 214 0.38 2.22 -3.41
C LEU A 214 0.47 0.85 -2.72
N VAL A 215 -0.55 0.46 -1.97
CA VAL A 215 -0.62 -0.84 -1.27
C VAL A 215 -2.03 -1.41 -1.46
N SER A 216 -2.21 -2.30 -2.44
CA SER A 216 -3.54 -2.77 -2.81
C SER A 216 -3.61 -4.21 -3.31
N ALA A 217 -4.79 -4.81 -3.22
CA ALA A 217 -5.07 -6.15 -3.76
C ALA A 217 -5.14 -6.16 -5.30
N THR A 218 -5.16 -4.99 -5.94
CA THR A 218 -5.08 -4.83 -7.40
C THR A 218 -3.85 -5.58 -7.98
N PRO A 219 -3.95 -6.17 -9.19
CA PRO A 219 -2.80 -6.71 -9.89
C PRO A 219 -1.64 -5.72 -9.95
N VAL A 220 -0.44 -6.21 -9.65
CA VAL A 220 0.73 -5.36 -9.49
C VAL A 220 1.04 -4.49 -10.71
N GLN A 221 0.78 -4.99 -11.92
CA GLN A 221 0.96 -4.24 -13.17
C GLN A 221 0.13 -2.96 -13.19
N LEU A 222 -1.16 -3.04 -12.84
CA LEU A 222 -2.04 -1.87 -12.78
C LEU A 222 -1.60 -0.88 -11.71
N ALA A 223 -1.23 -1.38 -10.52
CA ALA A 223 -0.79 -0.54 -9.42
C ALA A 223 0.51 0.21 -9.78
N GLN A 224 1.46 -0.46 -10.41
CA GLN A 224 2.73 0.13 -10.84
C GLN A 224 2.54 1.19 -11.93
N ILE A 225 1.65 0.93 -12.89
CA ILE A 225 1.33 1.90 -13.94
C ILE A 225 0.68 3.14 -13.32
N LEU A 226 -0.26 2.97 -12.39
CA LEU A 226 -0.86 4.09 -11.65
C LEU A 226 0.19 4.89 -10.89
N ALA A 227 1.08 4.22 -10.14
CA ALA A 227 2.17 4.87 -9.43
C ALA A 227 3.07 5.67 -10.37
N ARG A 228 3.48 5.08 -11.51
CA ARG A 228 4.29 5.76 -12.53
C ARG A 228 3.59 7.01 -13.08
N ARG A 229 2.30 6.90 -13.41
CA ARG A 229 1.51 8.02 -13.98
C ARG A 229 1.28 9.15 -12.98
N PHE A 230 1.23 8.85 -11.69
CA PHE A 230 1.08 9.87 -10.65
C PHE A 230 2.42 10.35 -10.05
N GLY A 231 3.55 9.78 -10.47
CA GLY A 231 4.87 10.14 -9.96
C GLY A 231 5.18 9.59 -8.56
N PHE A 232 4.48 8.54 -8.13
CA PHE A 232 4.68 7.94 -6.81
C PHE A 232 5.93 7.05 -6.77
N THR A 233 6.54 6.93 -5.59
CA THR A 233 7.76 6.16 -5.35
C THR A 233 7.62 4.72 -5.81
N GLY A 234 6.50 4.06 -5.51
CA GLY A 234 6.27 2.69 -5.94
C GLY A 234 4.88 2.16 -5.67
N ALA A 235 4.68 0.87 -5.96
CA ALA A 235 3.42 0.18 -5.72
C ALA A 235 3.64 -1.28 -5.34
N LEU A 236 2.92 -1.72 -4.32
CA LEU A 236 2.76 -3.10 -3.90
C LEU A 236 1.37 -3.56 -4.34
N GLY A 237 1.35 -4.68 -5.06
CA GLY A 237 0.12 -5.26 -5.61
C GLY A 237 0.08 -6.78 -5.45
N THR A 238 -1.04 -7.39 -5.83
CA THR A 238 -1.11 -8.85 -5.93
C THR A 238 -0.27 -9.32 -7.12
N VAL A 239 0.68 -10.21 -6.88
CA VAL A 239 1.64 -10.69 -7.87
C VAL A 239 1.22 -12.07 -8.38
N ALA A 240 0.92 -12.17 -9.68
CA ALA A 240 0.79 -13.45 -10.35
C ALA A 240 2.18 -13.96 -10.76
N GLU A 241 2.43 -15.26 -10.56
CA GLU A 241 3.70 -15.89 -10.89
C GLU A 241 3.89 -15.95 -12.41
N VAL A 242 5.13 -15.68 -12.83
CA VAL A 242 5.55 -15.61 -14.23
C VAL A 242 6.71 -16.56 -14.47
N GLU A 243 6.61 -17.36 -15.53
CA GLU A 243 7.65 -18.26 -16.02
C GLU A 243 7.77 -18.07 -17.53
N ASP A 244 8.98 -17.90 -18.05
CA ASP A 244 9.25 -17.68 -19.48
C ASP A 244 8.40 -16.57 -20.13
N GLY A 245 8.17 -15.48 -19.39
CA GLY A 245 7.39 -14.34 -19.85
C GLY A 245 5.86 -14.56 -19.88
N LYS A 246 5.37 -15.67 -19.31
CA LYS A 246 3.95 -16.04 -19.28
C LYS A 246 3.44 -16.28 -17.87
N PHE A 247 2.16 -16.00 -17.63
CA PHE A 247 1.55 -16.28 -16.32
C PHE A 247 1.34 -17.78 -16.10
N THR A 248 1.70 -18.28 -14.93
CA THR A 248 1.54 -19.70 -14.58
C THR A 248 0.12 -20.03 -14.07
N GLY A 249 -0.65 -19.01 -13.69
CA GLY A 249 -1.94 -19.14 -13.01
C GLY A 249 -1.81 -19.33 -11.49
N ARG A 250 -0.62 -19.13 -10.90
CA ARG A 250 -0.40 -19.11 -9.45
C ARG A 250 -0.08 -17.68 -8.97
N LEU A 251 -0.12 -17.47 -7.65
CA LEU A 251 0.38 -16.24 -7.03
C LEU A 251 1.80 -16.43 -6.53
N VAL A 252 2.54 -15.33 -6.47
CA VAL A 252 3.72 -15.20 -5.62
C VAL A 252 3.22 -14.65 -4.28
N GLY A 253 3.44 -15.41 -3.20
CA GLY A 253 2.87 -15.09 -1.89
C GLY A 253 1.34 -15.14 -1.87
N ASP A 254 0.73 -14.37 -0.97
CA ASP A 254 -0.72 -14.26 -0.82
C ASP A 254 -1.30 -12.99 -1.49
N ILE A 255 -2.64 -12.92 -1.57
CA ILE A 255 -3.31 -11.68 -2.00
C ILE A 255 -2.96 -10.56 -1.03
N LEU A 256 -2.63 -9.38 -1.56
CA LEU A 256 -2.33 -8.18 -0.78
C LEU A 256 -3.61 -7.51 -0.23
N HIS A 257 -4.39 -8.26 0.55
CA HIS A 257 -5.66 -7.84 1.13
C HIS A 257 -5.67 -8.08 2.64
N GLY A 258 -6.30 -7.18 3.38
CA GLY A 258 -6.42 -7.29 4.83
C GLY A 258 -5.07 -7.41 5.53
N PRO A 259 -4.82 -8.48 6.32
CA PRO A 259 -3.52 -8.71 6.96
C PRO A 259 -2.32 -8.73 5.99
N GLY A 260 -2.51 -9.16 4.73
CA GLY A 260 -1.44 -9.18 3.73
C GLY A 260 -0.85 -7.78 3.47
N LYS A 261 -1.66 -6.72 3.58
CA LYS A 261 -1.15 -5.34 3.49
C LYS A 261 -0.26 -4.97 4.68
N LYS A 262 -0.63 -5.41 5.89
CA LYS A 262 0.19 -5.23 7.10
C LYS A 262 1.58 -5.86 6.90
N HIS A 263 1.59 -7.11 6.40
CA HIS A 263 2.81 -7.86 6.19
C HIS A 263 3.71 -7.19 5.14
N ALA A 264 3.12 -6.75 4.02
CA ALA A 264 3.86 -6.07 2.96
C ALA A 264 4.42 -4.71 3.40
N VAL A 265 3.65 -3.93 4.19
CA VAL A 265 4.14 -2.67 4.76
C VAL A 265 5.25 -2.91 5.79
N ALA A 266 5.16 -3.96 6.61
CA ALA A 266 6.24 -4.33 7.54
C ALA A 266 7.53 -4.69 6.79
N ALA A 267 7.42 -5.53 5.75
CA ALA A 267 8.56 -5.91 4.93
C ALA A 267 9.17 -4.72 4.19
N LEU A 268 8.33 -3.86 3.59
CA LEU A 268 8.79 -2.64 2.92
C LEU A 268 9.48 -1.69 3.90
N ALA A 269 8.92 -1.51 5.11
CA ALA A 269 9.52 -0.67 6.14
C ALA A 269 10.90 -1.17 6.58
N ALA A 270 11.09 -2.49 6.67
CA ALA A 270 12.41 -3.06 6.96
C ALA A 270 13.41 -2.84 5.81
N ILE A 271 12.97 -3.01 4.55
CA ILE A 271 13.82 -2.86 3.36
C ILE A 271 14.24 -1.40 3.15
N GLU A 272 13.29 -0.47 3.25
CA GLU A 272 13.47 0.97 3.03
C GLU A 272 13.87 1.73 4.31
N GLN A 273 14.02 1.04 5.44
CA GLN A 273 14.37 1.62 6.74
C GLN A 273 13.39 2.72 7.19
N LEU A 274 12.10 2.49 7.00
CA LEU A 274 11.04 3.43 7.33
C LEU A 274 10.74 3.42 8.83
N ASP A 275 10.62 4.61 9.42
CA ASP A 275 10.04 4.80 10.74
C ASP A 275 8.53 4.93 10.61
N LEU A 276 7.82 3.82 10.88
CA LEU A 276 6.36 3.77 10.76
C LEU A 276 5.64 4.80 11.65
N ALA A 277 6.25 5.27 12.75
CA ALA A 277 5.67 6.33 13.57
C ALA A 277 5.65 7.70 12.85
N ARG A 278 6.46 7.87 11.81
CA ARG A 278 6.50 9.05 10.93
C ARG A 278 5.75 8.84 9.62
N CYS A 279 5.23 7.63 9.40
CA CYS A 279 4.47 7.30 8.20
C CYS A 279 2.98 7.61 8.35
N THR A 280 2.33 7.71 7.18
CA THR A 280 0.87 7.89 7.07
C THR A 280 0.26 6.76 6.25
N ALA A 281 -0.96 6.33 6.58
CA ALA A 281 -1.70 5.36 5.78
C ALA A 281 -3.14 5.83 5.49
N TYR A 282 -3.60 5.55 4.28
CA TYR A 282 -4.89 5.99 3.74
C TYR A 282 -5.68 4.79 3.19
N SER A 283 -6.93 4.62 3.64
CA SER A 283 -7.82 3.57 3.12
C SER A 283 -9.31 3.90 3.34
N ASP A 284 -10.19 3.27 2.55
CA ASP A 284 -11.64 3.31 2.68
C ASP A 284 -12.24 2.10 3.42
N SER A 285 -11.47 1.02 3.59
CA SER A 285 -12.01 -0.27 4.00
C SER A 285 -11.66 -0.65 5.44
N ILE A 286 -12.63 -1.24 6.13
CA ILE A 286 -12.41 -1.87 7.45
C ILE A 286 -11.32 -2.95 7.40
N ASN A 287 -11.14 -3.59 6.25
CA ASN A 287 -10.15 -4.65 6.06
C ASN A 287 -8.73 -4.14 6.27
N ASP A 288 -8.49 -2.84 6.08
CA ASP A 288 -7.17 -2.23 6.17
C ASP A 288 -6.82 -1.72 7.58
N ILE A 289 -7.67 -1.98 8.60
CA ILE A 289 -7.33 -1.70 10.01
C ILE A 289 -5.93 -2.17 10.39
N PRO A 290 -5.49 -3.40 10.03
CA PRO A 290 -4.16 -3.88 10.38
C PRO A 290 -3.05 -2.96 9.87
N MET A 291 -3.11 -2.50 8.61
CA MET A 291 -2.15 -1.54 8.03
C MET A 291 -2.28 -0.16 8.66
N LEU A 292 -3.52 0.36 8.78
CA LEU A 292 -3.78 1.67 9.39
C LEU A 292 -3.30 1.75 10.84
N SER A 293 -3.28 0.62 11.56
CA SER A 293 -2.82 0.57 12.96
C SER A 293 -1.29 0.52 13.12
N MET A 294 -0.53 0.35 12.04
CA MET A 294 0.94 0.29 12.11
C MET A 294 1.60 1.66 12.13
N VAL A 295 0.94 2.65 11.54
CA VAL A 295 1.54 3.94 11.22
C VAL A 295 1.21 5.00 12.28
N GLY A 296 2.05 6.04 12.37
CA GLY A 296 1.80 7.16 13.27
C GLY A 296 0.56 7.97 12.92
N THR A 297 0.22 8.07 11.62
CA THR A 297 -0.97 8.79 11.16
C THR A 297 -1.86 7.90 10.29
N ALA A 298 -3.09 7.63 10.74
CA ALA A 298 -4.10 6.92 9.96
C ALA A 298 -5.21 7.87 9.51
N VAL A 299 -5.57 7.80 8.22
CA VAL A 299 -6.61 8.64 7.63
C VAL A 299 -7.60 7.77 6.85
N ALA A 300 -8.86 7.80 7.26
CA ALA A 300 -9.94 7.11 6.58
C ALA A 300 -10.47 7.95 5.40
N ILE A 301 -10.30 7.46 4.17
CA ILE A 301 -10.72 8.13 2.94
C ILE A 301 -12.00 7.49 2.43
N ASN A 302 -13.06 8.25 2.23
CA ASN A 302 -14.36 7.74 1.75
C ASN A 302 -14.82 6.46 2.50
N PRO A 303 -14.69 6.37 3.84
CA PRO A 303 -14.75 5.07 4.52
C PRO A 303 -16.08 4.35 4.35
N ASP A 304 -16.02 3.02 4.37
CA ASP A 304 -17.19 2.19 4.64
C ASP A 304 -17.76 2.48 6.05
N LYS A 305 -18.96 1.96 6.33
CA LYS A 305 -19.64 2.23 7.60
C LYS A 305 -18.83 1.74 8.80
N LYS A 306 -18.18 0.59 8.69
CA LYS A 306 -17.42 -0.02 9.80
C LYS A 306 -16.13 0.76 10.02
N LEU A 307 -15.39 1.11 8.96
CA LEU A 307 -14.17 1.92 9.09
C LEU A 307 -14.48 3.32 9.65
N SER A 308 -15.60 3.92 9.26
CA SER A 308 -16.04 5.21 9.80
C SER A 308 -16.27 5.14 11.32
N GLN A 309 -16.91 4.07 11.81
CA GLN A 309 -17.09 3.84 13.25
C GLN A 309 -15.75 3.64 13.96
N GLU A 310 -14.84 2.86 13.37
CA GLU A 310 -13.53 2.62 13.96
C GLU A 310 -12.68 3.90 13.99
N ALA A 311 -12.71 4.69 12.91
CA ALA A 311 -12.00 5.96 12.84
C ALA A 311 -12.49 6.91 13.93
N ALA A 312 -13.81 7.00 14.16
CA ALA A 312 -14.36 7.77 15.27
C ALA A 312 -13.90 7.26 16.64
N ARG A 313 -13.85 5.93 16.83
CA ARG A 313 -13.39 5.30 18.09
C ARG A 313 -11.92 5.58 18.37
N ARG A 314 -11.07 5.60 17.34
CA ARG A 314 -9.62 5.80 17.44
C ARG A 314 -9.17 7.27 17.30
N GLY A 315 -10.09 8.18 16.98
CA GLY A 315 -9.76 9.57 16.68
C GLY A 315 -9.02 9.75 15.35
N TRP A 316 -9.13 8.81 14.41
CA TRP A 316 -8.51 8.92 13.09
C TRP A 316 -9.23 9.98 12.24
N GLN A 317 -8.45 10.69 11.42
CA GLN A 317 -9.01 11.69 10.52
C GLN A 317 -9.89 11.00 9.46
N VAL A 318 -11.06 11.57 9.18
CA VAL A 318 -11.94 11.11 8.10
C VAL A 318 -12.02 12.18 7.02
N ARG A 319 -11.85 11.78 5.75
CA ARG A 319 -12.09 12.63 4.57
C ARG A 319 -13.04 11.92 3.61
N ASP A 320 -14.27 12.42 3.49
CA ASP A 320 -15.27 11.86 2.57
C ASP A 320 -15.53 12.79 1.38
N TYR A 321 -14.90 12.49 0.25
CA TYR A 321 -15.02 13.23 -1.01
C TYR A 321 -16.33 12.90 -1.76
N ARG A 322 -17.04 11.82 -1.39
CA ARG A 322 -18.34 11.47 -1.99
C ARG A 322 -19.42 12.46 -1.57
N SER A 323 -19.30 13.02 -0.37
CA SER A 323 -20.24 14.00 0.18
C SER A 323 -20.26 15.30 -0.64
N LEU A 324 -19.08 15.85 -0.94
CA LEU A 324 -18.91 17.04 -1.78
C LEU A 324 -19.53 16.85 -3.16
N ARG A 325 -19.32 15.68 -3.76
CA ARG A 325 -19.87 15.38 -5.09
C ARG A 325 -21.39 15.21 -5.09
N ARG A 326 -21.95 14.60 -4.04
CA ARG A 326 -23.41 14.53 -3.84
C ARG A 326 -23.99 15.93 -3.67
N ALA A 327 -23.34 16.79 -2.90
CA ALA A 327 -23.76 18.17 -2.71
C ALA A 327 -23.68 18.98 -4.01
N VAL A 328 -22.60 18.85 -4.78
CA VAL A 328 -22.46 19.51 -6.09
C VAL A 328 -23.55 19.05 -7.07
N ARG A 329 -23.85 17.75 -7.12
CA ARG A 329 -24.94 17.22 -7.96
C ARG A 329 -26.32 17.67 -7.50
N ALA A 330 -26.55 17.74 -6.20
CA ALA A 330 -27.86 18.08 -5.64
C ALA A 330 -28.16 19.59 -5.70
N PHE A 331 -27.15 20.45 -5.53
CA PHE A 331 -27.34 21.88 -5.32
C PHE A 331 -26.65 22.77 -6.37
N GLY A 332 -25.73 22.22 -7.17
CA GLY A 332 -24.90 22.99 -8.11
C GLY A 332 -23.75 23.75 -7.42
N LEU A 333 -22.66 23.98 -8.15
CA LEU A 333 -21.49 24.74 -7.68
C LEU A 333 -21.82 26.15 -7.16
N PRO A 334 -22.71 26.95 -7.80
CA PRO A 334 -23.03 28.31 -7.33
C PRO A 334 -23.72 28.35 -5.95
N ALA A 335 -24.56 27.36 -5.64
CA ALA A 335 -25.26 27.30 -4.36
C ALA A 335 -24.31 26.93 -3.21
N LEU A 336 -23.33 26.04 -3.45
CA LEU A 336 -22.32 25.67 -2.46
C LEU A 336 -21.33 26.80 -2.16
N ALA A 337 -20.93 27.56 -3.18
CA ALA A 337 -20.12 28.76 -2.97
C ALA A 337 -20.86 29.77 -2.08
N THR A 338 -22.13 30.03 -2.38
CA THR A 338 -22.99 30.91 -1.56
C THR A 338 -23.12 30.42 -0.11
N ALA A 339 -23.28 29.11 0.11
CA ALA A 339 -23.32 28.50 1.44
C ALA A 339 -21.98 28.63 2.20
N ALA A 340 -20.85 28.44 1.52
CA ALA A 340 -19.53 28.61 2.11
C ALA A 340 -19.24 30.08 2.46
N PHE A 341 -19.62 31.01 1.58
CA PHE A 341 -19.50 32.46 1.84
C PHE A 341 -20.36 32.91 3.01
N SER A 342 -21.59 32.40 3.13
CA SER A 342 -22.50 32.72 4.24
C SER A 342 -22.04 32.14 5.58
N LEU A 343 -21.46 30.94 5.60
CA LEU A 343 -20.83 30.37 6.80
C LEU A 343 -19.55 31.11 7.20
N GLY A 344 -18.75 31.56 6.23
CA GLY A 344 -17.54 32.36 6.44
C GLY A 344 -17.85 33.73 7.03
N SER A 345 -18.85 34.43 6.48
CA SER A 345 -19.29 35.73 7.00
C SER A 345 -19.97 35.62 8.37
N TRP A 346 -20.74 34.55 8.63
CA TRP A 346 -21.31 34.29 9.96
C TRP A 346 -20.23 34.06 11.04
N ARG A 347 -19.19 33.25 10.75
CA ARG A 347 -18.06 33.03 11.67
C ARG A 347 -17.24 34.30 11.91
N MET A 348 -17.10 35.16 10.91
CA MET A 348 -16.40 36.43 11.04
C MET A 348 -17.18 37.42 11.92
N PHE A 349 -18.51 37.44 11.81
CA PHE A 349 -19.38 38.26 12.66
C PHE A 349 -19.36 37.84 14.13
N HIS A 350 -19.27 36.55 14.42
CA HIS A 350 -19.27 36.05 15.81
C HIS A 350 -17.91 36.09 16.51
N ARG A 351 -16.81 36.38 15.81
CA ARG A 351 -15.49 36.62 16.42
C ARG A 351 -15.26 38.07 16.89
N GLY A 352 -16.20 38.97 16.61
CA GLY A 352 -16.06 40.41 16.88
C GLY A 352 -16.84 40.94 18.09
N GLN A 353 -17.38 40.10 18.98
CA GLN A 353 -18.01 40.61 20.21
C GLN A 353 -16.96 40.86 21.29
N PRO A 354 -16.71 42.13 21.69
CA PRO A 354 -15.79 42.43 22.77
C PRO A 354 -16.40 42.05 24.12
N GLU A 355 -15.60 41.45 24.99
CA GLU A 355 -15.97 41.19 26.40
C GLU A 355 -16.33 42.51 27.10
N GLN A 356 -17.48 42.53 27.78
CA GLN A 356 -17.88 43.64 28.64
C GLN A 356 -16.95 43.74 29.85
N PRO A 357 -16.45 44.93 30.21
CA PRO A 357 -15.58 45.07 31.37
C PRO A 357 -16.35 44.91 32.68
N ASP A 358 -15.77 44.08 33.53
CA ASP A 358 -16.17 43.71 34.89
C ASP A 358 -16.38 44.94 35.79
N GLN A 359 -17.62 45.19 36.23
CA GLN A 359 -17.95 46.20 37.23
C GLN A 359 -17.78 45.60 38.63
N ARG A 360 -16.68 45.91 39.31
CA ARG A 360 -16.55 45.65 40.75
C ARG A 360 -17.26 46.74 41.56
N PRO A 361 -18.07 46.40 42.57
CA PRO A 361 -18.60 47.37 43.50
C PRO A 361 -17.56 47.75 44.56
N SER A 362 -17.58 49.04 44.92
CA SER A 362 -16.77 49.74 45.93
C SER A 362 -17.11 49.39 47.37
#